data_AF-A0A6G3Z2Z7-F1
#
_entry.id   AF-A0A6G3Z2Z7-F1
#
_cell.length_a   1.000
_cell.length_b   1.000
_cell.length_c   1.000
_cell.angle_alpha   90.00
_cell.angle_beta   90.00
_cell.angle_gamma   90.00
#
_symmetry.space_group_name_H-M   'P 1'
#
loop_
_entity.id
_entity.type
_entity.pdbx_description
1 polymer ?
#
loop_
_entity_poly.entity_id
_entity_poly.type
_entity_poly.pdbx_seq_one_letter_code
_entity_poly.pdbx_strand_id
1 'polypeptide(L)'
;MSSSNDFWNPLKFIETLTFFGEVPFVGNIRWLQQMLGVNPSLPAPLAVNMQPSVSVILKAQDSTAAETFQMLLRDRGVAVRSPRSPDDASQLDMASQIVNAQAILWMGVPGDETQLTTYVEALKTTFATEDYSLLDFSSAKTDAMRDCWGAVDDVVMGGVSTSGLNLLPDYGRFSGQVSTANSGGFASVRTRNFDPPFDLAAWQGVRLMWRGDGQRYKVILRNSHNWDSVAYCASVDTKAGQWVVTDIPFSAMKATFRARTQPTAPLLNPSSVCSFQLMLSKFEYDGEKNPHFSPGAFSLDVRSIGVYRKVSLPPLIAIAASPTQTADYTERLTQSELVHQVFEMGDQQNLPDTVVQMLAEKKTG
;
A
#
# COMPACT_ATOMS: atom_id res chain seq x y z
N MET A 1 -23.01 16.82 -42.98
CA MET A 1 -23.52 15.50 -42.57
C MET A 1 -22.47 14.45 -42.93
N SER A 2 -21.74 13.95 -41.95
CA SER A 2 -21.13 12.62 -42.00
C SER A 2 -21.15 12.08 -40.57
N SER A 3 -22.23 11.39 -40.23
CA SER A 3 -22.29 10.53 -39.06
C SER A 3 -21.35 9.35 -39.32
N SER A 4 -20.13 9.40 -38.77
CA SER A 4 -19.34 8.19 -38.60
C SER A 4 -20.04 7.36 -37.53
N ASN A 5 -20.82 6.37 -37.98
CA ASN A 5 -21.28 5.30 -37.12
C ASN A 5 -20.05 4.49 -36.72
N ASP A 6 -19.43 4.85 -35.60
CA ASP A 6 -18.44 4.00 -34.94
C ASP A 6 -19.17 2.84 -34.29
N PHE A 7 -19.28 1.76 -35.05
CA PHE A 7 -19.87 0.50 -34.60
C PHE A 7 -19.05 -0.09 -33.45
N TRP A 8 -19.75 -0.53 -32.40
CA TRP A 8 -19.20 -1.35 -31.32
C TRP A 8 -18.34 -2.50 -31.90
N ASN A 9 -17.10 -2.63 -31.44
CA ASN A 9 -16.18 -3.66 -31.93
C ASN A 9 -16.18 -4.89 -30.99
N PRO A 10 -16.93 -5.96 -31.31
CA PRO A 10 -16.98 -7.18 -30.49
C PRO A 10 -15.63 -7.86 -30.31
N LEU A 11 -14.69 -7.66 -31.25
CA LEU A 11 -13.37 -8.29 -31.19
C LEU A 11 -12.57 -7.77 -30.00
N LYS A 12 -12.67 -6.47 -29.66
CA LYS A 12 -11.99 -5.92 -28.48
C LYS A 12 -12.55 -6.50 -27.18
N PHE A 13 -13.86 -6.74 -27.10
CA PHE A 13 -14.47 -7.43 -25.95
C PHE A 13 -13.96 -8.88 -25.84
N ILE A 14 -13.88 -9.59 -26.95
CA ILE A 14 -13.33 -10.95 -27.01
C ILE A 14 -11.84 -10.97 -26.66
N GLU A 15 -11.04 -10.00 -27.13
CA GLU A 15 -9.62 -9.84 -26.78
C GLU A 15 -9.43 -9.59 -25.28
N THR A 16 -10.24 -8.70 -24.69
CA THR A 16 -10.24 -8.48 -23.23
C THR A 16 -10.56 -9.79 -22.50
N LEU A 17 -11.66 -10.47 -22.85
CA LEU A 17 -12.02 -11.74 -22.22
C LEU A 17 -10.90 -12.78 -22.37
N THR A 18 -10.34 -12.92 -23.58
CA THR A 18 -9.27 -13.87 -23.88
C THR A 18 -8.02 -13.59 -23.05
N PHE A 19 -7.62 -12.32 -22.90
CA PHE A 19 -6.49 -11.92 -22.03
C PHE A 19 -6.69 -12.37 -20.58
N PHE A 20 -7.94 -12.35 -20.09
CA PHE A 20 -8.30 -12.80 -18.75
C PHE A 20 -8.69 -14.29 -18.66
N GLY A 21 -8.52 -15.04 -19.75
CA GLY A 21 -8.82 -16.49 -19.79
C GLY A 21 -10.31 -16.84 -19.89
N GLU A 22 -11.13 -15.89 -20.32
CA GLU A 22 -12.58 -16.01 -20.46
C GLU A 22 -12.93 -16.06 -21.96
N VAL A 23 -13.87 -16.90 -22.39
CA VAL A 23 -14.34 -16.94 -23.79
C VAL A 23 -15.86 -16.85 -23.81
N PRO A 24 -16.47 -15.91 -24.56
CA PRO A 24 -17.92 -15.83 -24.64
C PRO A 24 -18.49 -17.01 -25.45
N PHE A 25 -19.60 -17.59 -24.97
CA PHE A 25 -20.40 -18.66 -25.60
C PHE A 25 -19.84 -20.09 -25.60
N VAL A 26 -18.63 -20.30 -25.09
CA VAL A 26 -18.09 -21.64 -24.80
C VAL A 26 -17.69 -21.61 -23.32
N GLY A 27 -18.23 -22.53 -22.52
CA GLY A 27 -17.90 -22.60 -21.10
C GLY A 27 -16.39 -22.57 -20.85
N ASN A 28 -16.01 -22.07 -19.68
CA ASN A 28 -14.64 -21.87 -19.17
C ASN A 28 -13.58 -22.79 -19.84
N ILE A 29 -12.78 -22.25 -20.78
CA ILE A 29 -11.78 -23.02 -21.57
C ILE A 29 -10.49 -23.28 -20.75
N ARG A 30 -10.55 -23.10 -19.42
CA ARG A 30 -9.45 -23.36 -18.48
C ARG A 30 -8.79 -24.72 -18.68
N TRP A 31 -9.58 -25.76 -19.00
CA TRP A 31 -9.06 -27.11 -19.23
C TRP A 31 -8.12 -27.19 -20.44
N LEU A 32 -8.39 -26.46 -21.53
CA LEU A 32 -7.56 -26.43 -22.73
C LEU A 32 -6.34 -25.53 -22.54
N GLN A 33 -6.47 -24.43 -21.79
CA GLN A 33 -5.34 -23.58 -21.41
C GLN A 33 -4.35 -24.34 -20.49
N GLN A 34 -4.86 -25.10 -19.51
CA GLN A 34 -4.07 -26.01 -18.68
C GLN A 34 -3.41 -27.12 -19.50
N MET A 35 -4.11 -27.69 -20.49
CA MET A 35 -3.56 -28.70 -21.40
C MET A 35 -2.43 -28.16 -22.30
N LEU A 36 -2.48 -26.87 -22.65
CA LEU A 36 -1.45 -26.16 -23.44
C LEU A 36 -0.35 -25.51 -22.58
N GLY A 37 -0.38 -25.70 -21.24
CA GLY A 37 0.62 -25.13 -20.33
C GLY A 37 0.53 -23.61 -20.13
N VAL A 38 -0.54 -22.97 -20.60
CA VAL A 38 -0.80 -21.54 -20.39
C VAL A 38 -1.60 -21.39 -19.10
N ASN A 39 -0.93 -21.01 -18.01
CA ASN A 39 -1.62 -20.70 -16.75
C ASN A 39 -1.98 -19.21 -16.74
N PRO A 40 -3.26 -18.82 -16.91
CA PRO A 40 -3.65 -17.41 -16.90
C PRO A 40 -3.63 -16.82 -15.48
N SER A 41 -3.61 -17.66 -14.45
CA SER A 41 -3.59 -17.24 -13.05
C SER A 41 -2.18 -17.07 -12.52
N LEU A 42 -2.02 -16.15 -11.56
CA LEU A 42 -0.76 -15.92 -10.86
C LEU A 42 -0.84 -16.49 -9.46
N PRO A 43 0.20 -17.19 -8.97
CA PRO A 43 0.18 -17.66 -7.59
C PRO A 43 0.30 -16.46 -6.65
N ALA A 44 -0.68 -16.26 -5.76
CA ALA A 44 -0.50 -15.36 -4.64
C ALA A 44 0.55 -15.97 -3.67
N PRO A 45 1.40 -15.15 -3.03
CA PRO A 45 2.19 -15.59 -1.89
C PRO A 45 1.29 -16.19 -0.81
N LEU A 46 1.76 -17.25 -0.15
CA LEU A 46 1.07 -17.78 1.03
C LEU A 46 1.03 -16.72 2.14
N ALA A 47 -0.05 -16.67 2.91
CA ALA A 47 -0.21 -15.70 4.01
C ALA A 47 0.96 -15.74 5.00
N VAL A 48 1.48 -16.93 5.31
CA VAL A 48 2.65 -17.12 6.19
C VAL A 48 3.90 -16.39 5.70
N ASN A 49 4.03 -16.17 4.39
CA ASN A 49 5.16 -15.49 3.78
C ASN A 49 5.01 -13.96 3.74
N MET A 50 3.84 -13.41 4.06
CA MET A 50 3.58 -11.97 4.07
C MET A 50 4.07 -11.34 5.39
N GLN A 51 5.39 -11.38 5.60
CA GLN A 51 6.02 -10.81 6.79
C GLN A 51 6.53 -9.39 6.50
N PRO A 52 6.10 -8.36 7.26
CA PRO A 52 6.66 -7.01 7.15
C PRO A 52 8.18 -7.01 7.24
N SER A 53 8.81 -6.16 6.43
CA SER A 53 10.24 -5.86 6.61
C SER A 53 10.39 -4.92 7.80
N VAL A 54 10.74 -5.50 8.96
CA VAL A 54 10.91 -4.75 10.20
C VAL A 54 12.26 -4.04 10.26
N SER A 55 12.29 -2.89 10.93
CA SER A 55 13.51 -2.12 11.17
C SER A 55 13.46 -1.38 12.49
N VAL A 56 14.61 -0.91 12.94
CA VAL A 56 14.73 -0.01 14.07
C VAL A 56 14.76 1.43 13.58
N ILE A 57 14.01 2.31 14.23
CA ILE A 57 14.05 3.75 13.95
C ILE A 57 15.07 4.39 14.87
N LEU A 58 16.11 5.02 14.31
CA LEU A 58 17.05 5.83 15.09
C LEU A 58 16.69 7.31 14.97
N LYS A 59 16.20 7.89 16.06
CA LYS A 59 15.97 9.32 16.23
C LYS A 59 17.12 9.93 17.01
N ALA A 60 18.02 10.57 16.26
CA ALA A 60 19.22 11.20 16.78
C ALA A 60 19.49 12.49 15.98
N GLN A 61 20.19 13.44 16.60
CA GLN A 61 20.83 14.50 15.83
C GLN A 61 22.03 13.96 15.06
N ASP A 62 22.33 14.59 13.92
CA ASP A 62 23.49 14.26 13.11
C ASP A 62 24.77 14.48 13.94
N SER A 63 25.39 13.37 14.36
CA SER A 63 26.57 13.34 15.22
C SER A 63 27.39 12.09 14.96
N THR A 64 28.71 12.15 15.19
CA THR A 64 29.60 11.00 15.03
C THR A 64 29.17 9.81 15.91
N ALA A 65 28.61 10.07 17.09
CA ALA A 65 28.10 9.03 17.97
C ALA A 65 26.89 8.30 17.37
N ALA A 66 25.93 9.04 16.80
CA ALA A 66 24.76 8.47 16.15
C ALA A 66 25.13 7.67 14.88
N GLU A 67 26.06 8.18 14.07
CA GLU A 67 26.58 7.49 12.89
C GLU A 67 27.30 6.19 13.26
N THR A 68 28.16 6.25 14.29
CA THR A 68 28.89 5.07 14.80
C THR A 68 27.92 4.03 15.33
N PHE A 69 26.93 4.45 16.12
CA PHE A 69 25.94 3.55 16.67
C PHE A 69 25.06 2.91 15.60
N GLN A 70 24.65 3.69 14.58
CA GLN A 70 23.94 3.17 13.42
C GLN A 70 24.75 2.11 12.68
N MET A 71 26.04 2.36 12.45
CA MET A 71 26.95 1.40 11.81
C MET A 71 27.07 0.11 12.64
N LEU A 72 27.26 0.22 13.96
CA LEU A 72 27.37 -0.95 14.85
C LEU A 72 26.13 -1.83 14.87
N LEU A 73 24.93 -1.24 14.75
CA LEU A 73 23.68 -1.99 14.62
C LEU A 73 23.58 -2.70 13.26
N ARG A 74 23.97 -2.01 12.17
CA ARG A 74 23.97 -2.59 10.82
C ARG A 74 24.93 -3.77 10.70
N ASP A 75 26.11 -3.68 11.31
CA ASP A 75 27.11 -4.76 11.34
C ASP A 75 26.59 -6.02 12.05
N ARG A 76 25.58 -5.85 12.93
CA ARG A 76 24.88 -6.95 13.63
C ARG A 76 23.61 -7.41 12.89
N GLY A 77 23.42 -7.00 11.65
CA GLY A 77 22.28 -7.39 10.82
C GLY A 77 20.97 -6.68 11.16
N VAL A 78 21.01 -5.61 11.96
CA VAL A 78 19.81 -4.82 12.28
C VAL A 78 19.58 -3.80 11.18
N ALA A 79 18.42 -3.87 10.52
CA ALA A 79 17.99 -2.83 9.59
C ALA A 79 17.64 -1.55 10.37
N VAL A 80 18.34 -0.45 10.09
CA VAL A 80 18.11 0.85 10.74
C VAL A 80 17.60 1.87 9.74
N ARG A 81 16.53 2.59 10.11
CA ARG A 81 16.05 3.80 9.40
C ARG A 81 16.25 5.02 10.29
N SER A 82 16.78 6.09 9.70
CA SER A 82 17.02 7.38 10.39
C SER A 82 16.32 8.48 9.61
N PRO A 83 15.02 8.74 9.85
CA PRO A 83 14.28 9.76 9.12
C PRO A 83 14.87 11.14 9.45
N ARG A 84 15.41 11.83 8.43
CA ARG A 84 15.99 13.18 8.57
C ARG A 84 14.90 14.25 8.53
N SER A 85 15.03 15.23 9.43
CA SER A 85 14.30 16.52 9.55
C SER A 85 13.03 16.55 10.44
N PRO A 86 12.97 17.47 11.43
CA PRO A 86 11.77 17.87 12.20
C PRO A 86 10.82 18.84 11.48
N ASP A 87 11.17 19.38 10.31
CA ASP A 87 10.49 20.56 9.74
C ASP A 87 9.21 20.25 8.91
N ASP A 88 8.85 18.99 8.70
CA ASP A 88 7.67 18.60 7.89
C ASP A 88 6.59 17.83 8.69
N ALA A 89 6.70 17.85 10.03
CA ALA A 89 5.90 17.02 10.93
C ALA A 89 4.43 17.48 11.06
N SER A 90 3.65 17.28 10.01
CA SER A 90 2.24 16.93 10.19
C SER A 90 2.16 15.55 10.87
N GLN A 91 1.11 15.26 11.64
CA GLN A 91 0.92 13.93 12.28
C GLN A 91 1.01 12.75 11.28
N LEU A 92 0.72 13.00 10.00
CA LEU A 92 0.86 12.05 8.89
C LEU A 92 2.33 11.66 8.61
N ASP A 93 3.30 12.53 8.94
CA ASP A 93 4.73 12.24 8.81
C ASP A 93 5.18 11.22 9.88
N MET A 94 4.81 11.42 11.15
CA MET A 94 5.25 10.52 12.25
C MET A 94 4.79 9.06 12.05
N ALA A 95 3.52 8.85 11.72
CA ALA A 95 2.97 7.50 11.49
C ALA A 95 3.72 6.76 10.36
N SER A 96 4.11 7.50 9.31
CA SER A 96 4.88 6.96 8.19
C SER A 96 6.33 6.64 8.57
N GLN A 97 6.92 7.41 9.50
CA GLN A 97 8.28 7.20 9.97
C GLN A 97 8.43 5.94 10.82
N ILE A 98 7.37 5.56 11.56
CA ILE A 98 7.40 4.41 12.49
C ILE A 98 6.71 3.15 11.93
N VAL A 99 6.22 3.17 10.68
CA VAL A 99 5.62 1.98 10.05
C VAL A 99 6.60 0.80 10.05
N ASN A 100 6.20 -0.41 10.42
CA ASN A 100 7.10 -1.59 10.53
C ASN A 100 8.28 -1.39 11.51
N ALA A 101 8.18 -0.46 12.47
CA ALA A 101 9.21 -0.28 13.48
C ALA A 101 9.15 -1.39 14.54
N GLN A 102 10.29 -2.03 14.80
CA GLN A 102 10.42 -2.99 15.90
C GLN A 102 10.69 -2.29 17.24
N ALA A 103 11.44 -1.19 17.19
CA ALA A 103 11.74 -0.29 18.29
C ALA A 103 12.09 1.10 17.75
N ILE A 104 11.95 2.11 18.60
CA ILE A 104 12.44 3.47 18.36
C ILE A 104 13.60 3.70 19.31
N LEU A 105 14.79 4.00 18.78
CA LEU A 105 15.94 4.41 19.56
C LEU A 105 16.02 5.93 19.56
N TRP A 106 16.13 6.50 20.75
CA TRP A 106 16.27 7.93 20.96
C TRP A 106 17.67 8.25 21.46
N MET A 107 18.39 9.11 20.74
CA MET A 107 19.67 9.68 21.14
C MET A 107 19.55 11.20 21.09
N GLY A 108 19.15 11.82 22.20
CA GLY A 108 18.97 13.27 22.30
C GLY A 108 20.28 14.02 22.50
N VAL A 109 20.19 15.35 22.51
CA VAL A 109 21.34 16.22 22.78
C VAL A 109 21.49 16.42 24.29
N PRO A 110 22.66 16.15 24.87
CA PRO A 110 22.91 16.44 26.27
C PRO A 110 22.61 17.90 26.60
N GLY A 111 21.67 18.13 27.52
CA GLY A 111 21.27 19.46 27.96
C GLY A 111 20.07 20.06 27.24
N ASP A 112 19.47 19.35 26.27
CA ASP A 112 18.18 19.73 25.68
C ASP A 112 17.20 18.54 25.63
N GLU A 113 16.73 18.15 26.82
CA GLU A 113 15.83 17.00 26.95
C GLU A 113 14.37 17.33 26.68
N THR A 114 14.08 18.60 26.37
CA THR A 114 12.73 19.05 25.98
C THR A 114 12.29 18.39 24.67
N GLN A 115 13.24 18.09 23.78
CA GLN A 115 13.01 17.39 22.52
C GLN A 115 12.40 16.00 22.74
N LEU A 116 12.82 15.29 23.79
CA LEU A 116 12.26 13.98 24.13
C LEU A 116 10.80 14.12 24.54
N THR A 117 10.46 15.10 25.38
CA THR A 117 9.07 15.35 25.78
C THR A 117 8.19 15.64 24.55
N THR A 118 8.63 16.53 23.66
CA THR A 118 7.87 16.82 22.43
C THR A 118 7.67 15.57 21.56
N TYR A 119 8.72 14.75 21.42
CA TYR A 119 8.64 13.53 20.63
C TYR A 119 7.68 12.49 21.25
N VAL A 120 7.73 12.31 22.57
CA VAL A 120 6.84 11.43 23.33
C VAL A 120 5.38 11.86 23.19
N GLU A 121 5.08 13.15 23.33
CA GLU A 121 3.71 13.66 23.15
C GLU A 121 3.20 13.45 21.71
N ALA A 122 4.07 13.62 20.71
CA ALA A 122 3.73 13.27 19.32
C ALA A 122 3.44 11.77 19.16
N LEU A 123 4.27 10.89 19.76
CA LEU A 123 4.08 9.44 19.71
C LEU A 123 2.76 9.01 20.36
N LYS A 124 2.37 9.58 21.50
CA LYS A 124 1.10 9.26 22.18
C LYS A 124 -0.14 9.47 21.31
N THR A 125 -0.07 10.41 20.37
CA THR A 125 -1.17 10.71 19.44
C THR A 125 -1.04 9.98 18.09
N THR A 126 0.03 9.21 17.89
CA THR A 126 0.33 8.50 16.65
C THR A 126 -0.16 7.05 16.70
N PHE A 127 -0.74 6.57 15.61
CA PHE A 127 -1.03 5.14 15.44
C PHE A 127 0.14 4.45 14.73
N ALA A 128 0.67 3.38 15.33
CA ALA A 128 1.62 2.51 14.65
C ALA A 128 0.88 1.57 13.67
N THR A 129 1.50 1.33 12.53
CA THR A 129 1.02 0.37 11.55
C THR A 129 2.13 -0.56 11.11
N GLU A 130 1.75 -1.77 10.76
CA GLU A 130 2.56 -2.63 9.91
C GLU A 130 1.96 -2.65 8.51
N ASP A 131 2.82 -2.78 7.51
CA ASP A 131 2.42 -3.01 6.14
C ASP A 131 3.30 -4.04 5.43
N TYR A 132 2.74 -4.58 4.34
CA TYR A 132 3.41 -5.49 3.45
C TYR A 132 3.02 -5.16 2.01
N SER A 133 4.03 -5.00 1.15
CA SER A 133 3.81 -4.72 -0.27
C SER A 133 3.46 -6.00 -1.02
N LEU A 134 2.24 -6.08 -1.57
CA LEU A 134 1.81 -7.23 -2.37
C LEU A 134 2.30 -7.10 -3.82
N LEU A 135 2.22 -5.88 -4.36
CA LEU A 135 2.67 -5.50 -5.69
C LEU A 135 3.58 -4.28 -5.54
N ASP A 136 4.89 -4.49 -5.63
CA ASP A 136 5.91 -3.42 -5.54
C ASP A 136 6.48 -3.09 -6.92
N PHE A 137 6.10 -1.94 -7.47
CA PHE A 137 6.56 -1.49 -8.77
C PHE A 137 7.94 -0.81 -8.73
N SER A 138 8.48 -0.53 -7.54
CA SER A 138 9.81 0.06 -7.39
C SER A 138 10.93 -0.99 -7.50
N SER A 139 10.65 -2.22 -7.07
CA SER A 139 11.63 -3.31 -7.00
C SER A 139 11.31 -4.49 -7.93
N ALA A 140 10.03 -4.79 -8.19
CA ALA A 140 9.61 -5.94 -9.00
C ALA A 140 9.29 -5.54 -10.45
N LYS A 141 10.33 -5.41 -11.28
CA LYS A 141 10.22 -5.16 -12.73
C LYS A 141 10.29 -6.47 -13.53
N THR A 142 9.43 -7.42 -13.20
CA THR A 142 9.39 -8.69 -13.94
C THR A 142 8.40 -8.57 -15.10
N ASP A 143 8.67 -9.32 -16.18
CA ASP A 143 7.69 -9.47 -17.26
C ASP A 143 6.36 -10.02 -16.71
N ALA A 144 6.42 -10.90 -15.71
CA ALA A 144 5.23 -11.38 -14.98
C ALA A 144 4.41 -10.26 -14.32
N MET A 145 5.05 -9.21 -13.76
CA MET A 145 4.35 -8.05 -13.21
C MET A 145 3.75 -7.17 -14.30
N ARG A 146 4.35 -7.11 -15.50
CA ARG A 146 3.76 -6.39 -16.64
C ARG A 146 2.54 -7.15 -17.18
N ASP A 147 2.72 -8.45 -17.41
CA ASP A 147 1.75 -9.32 -18.07
C ASP A 147 0.54 -9.65 -17.18
N CYS A 148 0.63 -9.35 -15.88
CA CYS A 148 -0.49 -9.52 -14.97
C CYS A 148 -1.57 -8.45 -15.14
N TRP A 149 -1.24 -7.25 -15.65
CA TRP A 149 -2.21 -6.16 -15.77
C TRP A 149 -2.78 -6.06 -17.19
N GLY A 150 -4.10 -5.96 -17.29
CA GLY A 150 -4.83 -5.76 -18.55
C GLY A 150 -5.80 -4.60 -18.48
N ALA A 151 -5.98 -3.90 -19.59
CA ALA A 151 -6.96 -2.84 -19.72
C ALA A 151 -8.41 -3.40 -19.78
N VAL A 152 -9.32 -2.71 -19.11
CA VAL A 152 -10.77 -2.99 -19.07
C VAL A 152 -11.49 -1.65 -19.25
N ASP A 153 -11.42 -1.10 -20.44
CA ASP A 153 -11.95 0.23 -20.78
C ASP A 153 -13.40 0.18 -21.27
N ASP A 154 -14.03 1.34 -21.38
CA ASP A 154 -15.41 1.49 -21.86
C ASP A 154 -15.69 1.00 -23.29
N VAL A 155 -14.65 0.67 -24.06
CA VAL A 155 -14.78 0.08 -25.41
C VAL A 155 -15.57 -1.24 -25.38
N VAL A 156 -15.53 -1.97 -24.26
CA VAL A 156 -16.38 -3.16 -24.06
C VAL A 156 -17.88 -2.83 -24.13
N MET A 157 -18.24 -1.57 -23.87
CA MET A 157 -19.61 -1.02 -23.95
C MET A 157 -19.80 -0.05 -25.13
N GLY A 158 -18.80 0.08 -26.03
CA GLY A 158 -18.86 0.95 -27.22
C GLY A 158 -18.24 2.33 -27.06
N GLY A 159 -17.64 2.61 -25.89
CA GLY A 159 -16.83 3.80 -25.68
C GLY A 159 -15.54 3.79 -26.50
N VAL A 160 -14.78 4.87 -26.39
CA VAL A 160 -13.53 5.09 -27.15
C VAL A 160 -12.35 5.43 -26.23
N SER A 161 -12.48 5.17 -24.94
CA SER A 161 -11.38 5.36 -24.00
C SER A 161 -10.28 4.33 -24.24
N THR A 162 -9.05 4.71 -23.91
CA THR A 162 -7.88 3.83 -24.02
C THR A 162 -7.02 4.01 -22.78
N SER A 163 -6.53 2.90 -22.23
CA SER A 163 -5.60 2.94 -21.12
C SER A 163 -4.66 1.73 -21.08
N GLY A 164 -3.68 1.81 -20.19
CA GLY A 164 -2.79 0.70 -19.89
C GLY A 164 -1.98 0.98 -18.63
N LEU A 165 -1.25 -0.05 -18.17
CA LEU A 165 -0.28 0.07 -17.09
C LEU A 165 1.14 -0.09 -17.68
N ASN A 166 1.93 0.98 -17.61
CA ASN A 166 3.32 0.96 -18.03
C ASN A 166 4.26 0.89 -16.83
N LEU A 167 5.23 -0.03 -16.84
CA LEU A 167 6.25 -0.10 -15.80
C LEU A 167 7.38 0.92 -16.09
N LEU A 168 7.60 1.83 -15.14
CA LEU A 168 8.68 2.82 -15.15
C LEU A 168 9.73 2.46 -14.08
N PRO A 169 10.89 3.16 -14.01
CA PRO A 169 11.97 2.77 -13.10
C PRO A 169 11.60 2.68 -11.62
N ASP A 170 10.68 3.49 -11.11
CA ASP A 170 10.35 3.49 -9.67
C ASP A 170 8.87 3.26 -9.38
N TYR A 171 8.03 3.08 -10.41
CA TYR A 171 6.57 3.00 -10.27
C TYR A 171 5.92 2.42 -11.53
N GLY A 172 4.70 1.91 -11.38
CA GLY A 172 3.79 1.64 -12.49
C GLY A 172 2.94 2.87 -12.79
N ARG A 173 2.71 3.19 -14.06
CA ARG A 173 1.85 4.30 -14.50
C ARG A 173 0.61 3.75 -15.17
N PHE A 174 -0.54 3.95 -14.52
CA PHE A 174 -1.85 3.77 -15.13
C PHE A 174 -2.24 5.08 -15.82
N SER A 175 -2.29 5.09 -17.15
CA SER A 175 -2.52 6.30 -17.93
C SER A 175 -3.25 6.02 -19.23
N GLY A 176 -3.84 7.06 -19.82
CA GLY A 176 -4.48 6.95 -21.12
C GLY A 176 -5.35 8.16 -21.46
N GLN A 177 -6.26 7.98 -22.41
CA GLN A 177 -7.27 8.96 -22.81
C GLN A 177 -8.66 8.45 -22.43
N VAL A 178 -9.36 9.15 -21.54
CA VAL A 178 -10.75 8.85 -21.19
C VAL A 178 -11.71 9.79 -21.93
N SER A 179 -12.76 9.23 -22.54
CA SER A 179 -13.73 9.99 -23.34
C SER A 179 -15.15 9.72 -22.85
N THR A 180 -16.01 10.73 -22.88
CA THR A 180 -17.45 10.58 -22.58
C THR A 180 -18.29 10.28 -23.83
N ALA A 181 -17.66 10.19 -25.01
CA ALA A 181 -18.33 9.82 -26.27
C ALA A 181 -18.87 8.39 -26.23
N ASN A 182 -19.89 8.11 -27.05
CA ASN A 182 -20.52 6.79 -27.21
C ASN A 182 -20.97 6.16 -25.88
N SER A 183 -21.54 6.97 -24.99
CA SER A 183 -21.94 6.57 -23.62
C SER A 183 -20.79 6.09 -22.73
N GLY A 184 -19.54 6.20 -23.19
CA GLY A 184 -18.32 5.86 -22.45
C GLY A 184 -18.03 6.81 -21.29
N GLY A 185 -16.83 6.75 -20.76
CA GLY A 185 -16.36 7.57 -19.66
C GLY A 185 -15.79 6.74 -18.53
N PHE A 186 -15.16 5.61 -18.85
CA PHE A 186 -14.28 4.96 -17.90
C PHE A 186 -13.09 4.32 -18.59
N ALA A 187 -11.98 4.31 -17.87
CA ALA A 187 -10.75 3.63 -18.21
C ALA A 187 -10.29 2.84 -16.98
N SER A 188 -9.76 1.64 -17.18
CA SER A 188 -9.38 0.79 -16.05
C SER A 188 -8.29 -0.20 -16.38
N VAL A 189 -7.47 -0.55 -15.39
CA VAL A 189 -6.53 -1.66 -15.43
C VAL A 189 -6.81 -2.63 -14.30
N ARG A 190 -6.80 -3.93 -14.60
CA ARG A 190 -7.09 -5.03 -13.67
C ARG A 190 -6.00 -6.10 -13.76
N THR A 191 -5.61 -6.66 -12.62
CA THR A 191 -4.75 -7.85 -12.60
C THR A 191 -5.52 -9.07 -13.11
N ARG A 192 -4.83 -10.03 -13.73
CA ARG A 192 -5.33 -11.41 -13.84
C ARG A 192 -5.68 -11.94 -12.45
N ASN A 193 -6.53 -12.95 -12.40
CA ASN A 193 -6.90 -13.56 -11.13
C ASN A 193 -5.70 -14.28 -10.52
N PHE A 194 -5.55 -14.16 -9.21
CA PHE A 194 -4.61 -14.95 -8.44
C PHE A 194 -5.22 -16.28 -8.07
N ASP A 195 -4.47 -17.37 -8.25
CA ASP A 195 -4.87 -18.73 -7.89
C ASP A 195 -3.65 -19.49 -7.31
N PRO A 196 -3.65 -19.82 -6.00
CA PRO A 196 -4.70 -19.51 -5.03
C PRO A 196 -4.87 -17.99 -4.83
N PRO A 197 -6.06 -17.52 -4.37
CA PRO A 197 -6.27 -16.13 -4.05
C PRO A 197 -5.41 -15.69 -2.86
N PHE A 198 -5.25 -14.38 -2.68
CA PHE A 198 -4.61 -13.84 -1.49
C PHE A 198 -5.48 -14.09 -0.24
N ASP A 199 -4.87 -14.68 0.78
CA ASP A 199 -5.43 -14.69 2.14
C ASP A 199 -4.86 -13.50 2.94
N LEU A 200 -5.70 -12.48 3.10
CA LEU A 200 -5.37 -11.22 3.76
C LEU A 200 -6.11 -11.05 5.10
N ALA A 201 -6.59 -12.14 5.71
CA ALA A 201 -7.38 -12.10 6.96
C ALA A 201 -6.70 -11.39 8.12
N ALA A 202 -5.37 -11.47 8.20
CA ALA A 202 -4.57 -10.87 9.25
C ALA A 202 -4.39 -9.34 9.11
N TRP A 203 -4.92 -8.76 8.03
CA TRP A 203 -4.78 -7.35 7.68
C TRP A 203 -6.10 -6.60 7.78
N GLN A 204 -6.04 -5.28 7.96
CA GLN A 204 -7.22 -4.44 8.13
C GLN A 204 -7.70 -3.79 6.83
N GLY A 205 -6.81 -3.65 5.85
CA GLY A 205 -7.13 -2.99 4.59
C GLY A 205 -5.99 -2.98 3.60
N VAL A 206 -6.25 -2.33 2.46
CA VAL A 206 -5.26 -2.06 1.40
C VAL A 206 -4.54 -0.76 1.71
N ARG A 207 -3.23 -0.73 1.49
CA ARG A 207 -2.41 0.47 1.51
C ARG A 207 -1.85 0.75 0.12
N LEU A 208 -2.00 1.99 -0.35
CA LEU A 208 -1.50 2.45 -1.64
C LEU A 208 -0.43 3.52 -1.43
N MET A 209 0.68 3.41 -2.15
CA MET A 209 1.63 4.51 -2.33
C MET A 209 1.54 4.98 -3.77
N TRP A 210 0.94 6.15 -3.98
CA TRP A 210 0.58 6.61 -5.33
C TRP A 210 0.63 8.13 -5.46
N ARG A 211 0.67 8.61 -6.69
CA ARG A 211 0.63 10.02 -7.09
C ARG A 211 -0.31 10.16 -8.27
N GLY A 212 -1.40 10.90 -8.07
CA GLY A 212 -2.40 11.14 -9.11
C GLY A 212 -2.29 12.52 -9.74
N ASP A 213 -3.23 12.78 -10.64
CA ASP A 213 -3.39 13.98 -11.44
C ASP A 213 -4.47 14.93 -10.91
N GLY A 214 -4.99 14.68 -9.70
CA GLY A 214 -6.08 15.46 -9.12
C GLY A 214 -7.47 14.86 -9.39
N GLN A 215 -7.54 13.79 -10.17
CA GLN A 215 -8.80 13.07 -10.39
C GLN A 215 -9.10 12.11 -9.24
N ARG A 216 -10.36 11.65 -9.21
CA ARG A 216 -10.83 10.64 -8.26
C ARG A 216 -10.91 9.28 -8.92
N TYR A 217 -10.22 8.31 -8.33
CA TYR A 217 -10.08 6.96 -8.84
C TYR A 217 -10.81 5.95 -7.94
N LYS A 218 -11.21 4.82 -8.51
CA LYS A 218 -11.73 3.68 -7.77
C LYS A 218 -10.67 2.60 -7.63
N VAL A 219 -10.55 2.09 -6.41
CA VAL A 219 -9.76 0.92 -6.05
C VAL A 219 -10.72 -0.24 -5.86
N ILE A 220 -10.49 -1.33 -6.59
CA ILE A 220 -11.46 -2.41 -6.73
C ILE A 220 -10.79 -3.75 -6.41
N LEU A 221 -11.42 -4.52 -5.52
CA LEU A 221 -11.07 -5.90 -5.19
C LEU A 221 -12.20 -6.85 -5.60
N ARG A 222 -11.87 -8.13 -5.83
CA ARG A 222 -12.86 -9.20 -6.06
C ARG A 222 -12.55 -10.43 -5.23
N ASN A 223 -13.61 -11.10 -4.78
CA ASN A 223 -13.55 -12.42 -4.13
C ASN A 223 -13.93 -13.58 -5.04
N SER A 224 -14.14 -13.33 -6.33
CA SER A 224 -14.55 -14.35 -7.30
C SER A 224 -13.59 -14.38 -8.48
N HIS A 225 -13.35 -15.58 -9.00
CA HIS A 225 -12.62 -15.77 -10.26
C HIS A 225 -13.51 -15.48 -11.48
N ASN A 226 -14.83 -15.31 -11.28
CA ASN A 226 -15.74 -15.00 -12.38
C ASN A 226 -15.48 -13.59 -12.89
N TRP A 227 -15.51 -13.43 -14.22
CA TRP A 227 -15.32 -12.14 -14.86
C TRP A 227 -16.33 -11.07 -14.42
N ASP A 228 -17.62 -11.42 -14.47
CA ASP A 228 -18.76 -10.56 -14.13
C ASP A 228 -19.30 -10.94 -12.75
N SER A 229 -18.60 -10.48 -11.70
CA SER A 229 -18.94 -10.73 -10.30
C SER A 229 -19.21 -9.44 -9.54
N VAL A 230 -19.73 -9.57 -8.32
CA VAL A 230 -19.67 -8.49 -7.34
C VAL A 230 -18.22 -8.06 -7.16
N ALA A 231 -18.02 -6.75 -7.14
CA ALA A 231 -16.75 -6.08 -6.95
C ALA A 231 -16.83 -5.16 -5.73
N TYR A 232 -15.77 -5.12 -4.93
CA TYR A 232 -15.68 -4.31 -3.73
C TYR A 232 -14.88 -3.06 -4.05
N CYS A 233 -15.51 -1.90 -3.95
CA CYS A 233 -15.01 -0.64 -4.47
C CYS A 233 -14.82 0.40 -3.36
N ALA A 234 -13.73 1.15 -3.44
CA ALA A 234 -13.52 2.38 -2.68
C ALA A 234 -13.10 3.50 -3.64
N SER A 235 -13.67 4.69 -3.48
CA SER A 235 -13.31 5.86 -4.29
C SER A 235 -12.36 6.76 -3.51
N VAL A 236 -11.26 7.18 -4.13
CA VAL A 236 -10.25 8.01 -3.49
C VAL A 236 -9.89 9.21 -4.36
N ASP A 237 -9.87 10.38 -3.74
CA ASP A 237 -9.40 11.62 -4.35
C ASP A 237 -7.87 11.66 -4.34
N THR A 238 -7.27 11.98 -5.49
CA THR A 238 -5.82 12.18 -5.56
C THR A 238 -5.47 13.66 -5.44
N LYS A 239 -4.27 13.96 -4.93
CA LYS A 239 -3.68 15.29 -4.97
C LYS A 239 -2.71 15.35 -6.14
N ALA A 240 -2.91 16.30 -7.04
CA ALA A 240 -2.11 16.42 -8.25
C ALA A 240 -0.62 16.55 -7.92
N GLY A 241 0.21 15.67 -8.49
CA GLY A 241 1.67 15.75 -8.41
C GLY A 241 2.29 15.34 -7.06
N GLN A 242 1.49 14.97 -6.05
CA GLN A 242 1.98 14.58 -4.73
C GLN A 242 1.93 13.07 -4.51
N TRP A 243 3.04 12.49 -4.06
CA TRP A 243 3.04 11.13 -3.55
C TRP A 243 2.35 11.10 -2.20
N VAL A 244 1.37 10.22 -2.07
CA VAL A 244 0.62 10.04 -0.82
C VAL A 244 0.49 8.56 -0.49
N VAL A 245 0.45 8.26 0.80
CA VAL A 245 0.01 6.96 1.31
C VAL A 245 -1.48 7.04 1.58
N THR A 246 -2.24 6.06 1.10
CA THR A 246 -3.69 5.97 1.33
C THR A 246 -4.04 4.60 1.89
N ASP A 247 -4.66 4.60 3.05
CA ASP A 247 -5.19 3.42 3.72
C ASP A 247 -6.69 3.28 3.45
N ILE A 248 -7.08 2.12 2.93
CA ILE A 248 -8.46 1.79 2.61
C ILE A 248 -8.86 0.56 3.45
N PRO A 249 -9.61 0.76 4.55
CA PRO A 249 -10.11 -0.35 5.34
C PRO A 249 -10.98 -1.29 4.50
N PHE A 250 -10.84 -2.60 4.69
CA PHE A 250 -11.71 -3.57 4.02
C PHE A 250 -13.20 -3.33 4.33
N SER A 251 -13.49 -2.88 5.55
CA SER A 251 -14.84 -2.52 6.00
C SER A 251 -15.43 -1.28 5.30
N ALA A 252 -14.60 -0.43 4.69
CA ALA A 252 -15.05 0.75 3.96
C ALA A 252 -15.37 0.45 2.48
N MET A 253 -15.03 -0.75 1.99
CA MET A 253 -15.26 -1.12 0.60
C MET A 253 -16.72 -1.50 0.35
N LYS A 254 -17.34 -0.87 -0.65
CA LYS A 254 -18.73 -1.09 -1.01
C LYS A 254 -18.85 -2.22 -2.02
N ALA A 255 -19.71 -3.20 -1.72
CA ALA A 255 -20.10 -4.21 -2.69
C ALA A 255 -20.88 -3.56 -3.83
N THR A 256 -20.46 -3.80 -5.06
CA THR A 256 -21.08 -3.25 -6.27
C THR A 256 -21.19 -4.29 -7.37
N PHE A 257 -22.23 -4.20 -8.18
CA PHE A 257 -22.37 -4.93 -9.43
C PHE A 257 -22.68 -3.92 -10.54
N ARG A 258 -21.79 -3.82 -11.54
CA ARG A 258 -21.89 -2.84 -12.64
C ARG A 258 -22.19 -1.41 -12.15
N ALA A 259 -21.38 -0.95 -11.20
CA ALA A 259 -21.46 0.36 -10.53
C ALA A 259 -22.71 0.61 -9.65
N ARG A 260 -23.61 -0.36 -9.49
CA ARG A 260 -24.73 -0.28 -8.53
C ARG A 260 -24.34 -0.93 -7.20
N THR A 261 -24.58 -0.24 -6.10
CA THR A 261 -24.35 -0.79 -4.76
C THR A 261 -25.24 -2.01 -4.51
N GLN A 262 -24.71 -2.96 -3.75
CA GLN A 262 -25.39 -4.20 -3.37
C GLN A 262 -25.45 -4.28 -1.84
N PRO A 263 -26.42 -3.61 -1.19
CA PRO A 263 -26.49 -3.55 0.28
C PRO A 263 -26.69 -4.91 0.95
N THR A 264 -27.27 -5.86 0.22
CA THR A 264 -27.53 -7.24 0.69
C THR A 264 -26.40 -8.21 0.34
N ALA A 265 -25.40 -7.79 -0.43
CA ALA A 265 -24.25 -8.64 -0.73
C ALA A 265 -23.38 -8.82 0.53
N PRO A 266 -22.72 -9.98 0.69
CA PRO A 266 -21.73 -10.16 1.75
C PRO A 266 -20.65 -9.09 1.68
N LEU A 267 -20.11 -8.70 2.85
CA LEU A 267 -18.92 -7.87 2.94
C LEU A 267 -17.72 -8.54 2.25
N LEU A 268 -16.70 -7.74 1.91
CA LEU A 268 -15.46 -8.27 1.36
C LEU A 268 -14.90 -9.35 2.30
N ASN A 269 -14.61 -10.53 1.76
CA ASN A 269 -13.88 -11.58 2.47
C ASN A 269 -12.36 -11.40 2.24
N PRO A 270 -11.57 -10.97 3.24
CA PRO A 270 -10.14 -10.75 3.04
C PRO A 270 -9.36 -12.04 2.76
N SER A 271 -9.88 -13.22 3.12
CA SER A 271 -9.19 -14.51 2.92
C SER A 271 -9.19 -15.03 1.50
N SER A 272 -9.85 -14.33 0.57
CA SER A 272 -10.04 -14.82 -0.80
C SER A 272 -9.98 -13.68 -1.81
N VAL A 273 -9.02 -12.77 -1.69
CA VAL A 273 -8.86 -11.66 -2.64
C VAL A 273 -8.21 -12.16 -3.93
N CYS A 274 -8.97 -12.12 -5.02
CA CYS A 274 -8.61 -12.76 -6.28
C CYS A 274 -7.99 -11.79 -7.29
N SER A 275 -8.26 -10.49 -7.22
CA SER A 275 -7.69 -9.52 -8.18
C SER A 275 -7.73 -8.09 -7.64
N PHE A 276 -6.83 -7.25 -8.16
CA PHE A 276 -6.76 -5.82 -7.90
C PHE A 276 -7.08 -5.05 -9.18
N GLN A 277 -7.79 -3.93 -9.06
CA GLN A 277 -8.16 -3.09 -10.20
C GLN A 277 -8.16 -1.60 -9.81
N LEU A 278 -7.69 -0.77 -10.73
CA LEU A 278 -7.72 0.69 -10.66
C LEU A 278 -8.60 1.22 -11.79
N MET A 279 -9.44 2.21 -11.52
CA MET A 279 -10.38 2.74 -12.50
C MET A 279 -10.56 4.25 -12.35
N LEU A 280 -10.53 4.96 -13.47
CA LEU A 280 -11.08 6.31 -13.60
C LEU A 280 -12.46 6.19 -14.25
N SER A 281 -13.47 6.84 -13.68
CA SER A 281 -14.83 6.80 -14.21
C SER A 281 -15.57 8.11 -14.02
N LYS A 282 -16.40 8.48 -15.00
CA LYS A 282 -17.34 9.60 -14.93
C LYS A 282 -18.43 9.40 -13.88
N PHE A 283 -18.68 8.16 -13.48
CA PHE A 283 -19.72 7.82 -12.51
C PHE A 283 -19.11 7.32 -11.20
N GLU A 284 -19.74 7.70 -10.10
CA GLU A 284 -19.57 7.10 -8.79
C GLU A 284 -20.48 5.88 -8.65
N TYR A 285 -21.22 5.77 -7.54
CA TYR A 285 -22.14 4.70 -7.24
C TYR A 285 -23.55 5.09 -7.66
N ASP A 286 -24.36 4.12 -8.06
CA ASP A 286 -25.81 4.30 -8.24
C ASP A 286 -26.21 5.41 -9.23
N GLY A 287 -25.33 5.70 -10.21
CA GLY A 287 -25.55 6.70 -11.25
C GLY A 287 -25.08 8.11 -10.89
N GLU A 288 -24.58 8.33 -9.67
CA GLU A 288 -23.99 9.60 -9.25
C GLU A 288 -22.78 9.96 -10.10
N LYS A 289 -22.52 11.27 -10.28
CA LYS A 289 -21.36 11.74 -11.03
C LYS A 289 -20.11 11.77 -10.16
N ASN A 290 -18.97 11.46 -10.74
CA ASN A 290 -17.68 11.68 -10.09
C ASN A 290 -17.37 13.18 -10.04
N PRO A 291 -17.26 13.78 -8.84
CA PRO A 291 -17.10 15.22 -8.68
C PRO A 291 -15.74 15.74 -9.18
N HIS A 292 -14.73 14.88 -9.30
CA HIS A 292 -13.37 15.24 -9.73
C HIS A 292 -12.98 14.56 -11.05
N PHE A 293 -13.96 14.16 -11.86
CA PHE A 293 -13.69 13.58 -13.18
C PHE A 293 -13.49 14.67 -14.23
N SER A 294 -12.46 14.52 -15.06
CA SER A 294 -12.29 15.31 -16.28
C SER A 294 -11.97 14.40 -17.47
N PRO A 295 -12.68 14.53 -18.61
CA PRO A 295 -12.32 13.79 -19.81
C PRO A 295 -10.97 14.27 -20.36
N GLY A 296 -10.27 13.39 -21.08
CA GLY A 296 -8.97 13.67 -21.69
C GLY A 296 -7.85 12.79 -21.13
N ALA A 297 -6.64 13.34 -21.14
CA ALA A 297 -5.45 12.65 -20.63
C ALA A 297 -5.53 12.50 -19.13
N PHE A 298 -5.20 11.30 -18.64
CA PHE A 298 -5.08 11.02 -17.22
C PHE A 298 -3.81 10.23 -16.91
N SER A 299 -3.34 10.36 -15.67
CA SER A 299 -2.20 9.60 -15.18
C SER A 299 -2.28 9.37 -13.67
N LEU A 300 -2.07 8.13 -13.28
CA LEU A 300 -1.93 7.68 -11.90
C LEU A 300 -0.66 6.84 -11.77
N ASP A 301 0.31 7.37 -11.04
CA ASP A 301 1.56 6.68 -10.73
C ASP A 301 1.39 5.89 -9.43
N VAL A 302 1.79 4.62 -9.43
CA VAL A 302 1.65 3.70 -8.30
C VAL A 302 3.01 3.07 -8.01
N ARG A 303 3.54 3.33 -6.83
CA ARG A 303 4.77 2.69 -6.31
C ARG A 303 4.46 1.32 -5.75
N SER A 304 3.39 1.21 -4.97
CA SER A 304 2.99 -0.06 -4.38
C SER A 304 1.49 -0.17 -4.14
N ILE A 305 1.02 -1.41 -4.23
CA ILE A 305 -0.26 -1.87 -3.70
C ILE A 305 0.06 -2.91 -2.63
N GLY A 306 -0.28 -2.61 -1.38
CA GLY A 306 0.00 -3.45 -0.23
C GLY A 306 -1.18 -3.60 0.69
N VAL A 307 -0.92 -4.13 1.86
CA VAL A 307 -1.87 -4.27 2.96
C VAL A 307 -1.30 -3.64 4.21
N TYR A 308 -2.18 -3.19 5.10
CA TYR A 308 -1.77 -2.63 6.38
C TYR A 308 -2.64 -3.14 7.53
N ARG A 309 -2.10 -3.05 8.74
CA ARG A 309 -2.83 -3.24 9.99
C ARG A 309 -2.30 -2.31 11.07
N LYS A 310 -3.18 -1.87 11.95
CA LYS A 310 -2.76 -1.18 13.18
C LYS A 310 -2.10 -2.17 14.14
N VAL A 311 -1.06 -1.70 14.80
CA VAL A 311 -0.32 -2.41 15.85
C VAL A 311 -0.11 -1.49 17.05
N SER A 312 0.29 -2.07 18.18
CA SER A 312 0.73 -1.27 19.32
C SER A 312 1.98 -0.46 18.98
N LEU A 313 2.15 0.69 19.62
CA LEU A 313 3.34 1.50 19.46
C LEU A 313 4.60 0.68 19.76
N PRO A 314 5.65 0.80 18.94
CA PRO A 314 6.93 0.17 19.23
C PRO A 314 7.53 0.75 20.52
N PRO A 315 8.32 -0.05 21.26
CA PRO A 315 8.98 0.42 22.48
C PRO A 315 9.98 1.53 22.16
N LEU A 316 10.07 2.50 23.06
CA LEU A 316 11.03 3.60 22.99
C LEU A 316 12.24 3.29 23.87
N ILE A 317 13.42 3.20 23.27
CA ILE A 317 14.68 2.94 23.96
C ILE A 317 15.49 4.24 23.92
N ALA A 318 15.58 4.92 25.06
CA ALA A 318 16.37 6.14 25.18
C ALA A 318 17.81 5.81 25.58
N ILE A 319 18.77 6.39 24.88
CA ILE A 319 20.20 6.20 25.08
C ILE A 319 20.76 7.54 25.57
N ALA A 320 21.06 7.59 26.86
CA ALA A 320 21.64 8.72 27.55
C ALA A 320 23.17 8.72 27.46
N ALA A 321 23.76 9.91 27.42
CA ALA A 321 25.19 10.15 27.38
C ALA A 321 25.82 10.36 28.78
N SER A 322 25.00 10.51 29.82
CA SER A 322 25.47 10.73 31.20
C SER A 322 24.42 10.31 32.24
N PRO A 323 24.81 10.08 33.51
CA PRO A 323 23.87 9.70 34.57
C PRO A 323 22.78 10.73 34.83
N THR A 324 23.10 12.02 34.67
CA THR A 324 22.12 13.10 34.80
C THR A 324 21.03 13.00 33.73
N GLN A 325 21.43 12.72 32.48
CA GLN A 325 20.49 12.53 31.38
C GLN A 325 19.71 11.21 31.52
N THR A 326 20.33 10.16 32.04
CA THR A 326 19.67 8.89 32.39
C THR A 326 18.52 9.12 33.38
N ALA A 327 18.75 9.89 34.44
CA ALA A 327 17.74 10.23 35.43
C ALA A 327 16.58 11.05 34.81
N ASP A 328 16.90 12.06 34.00
CA ASP A 328 15.89 12.90 33.33
C ASP A 328 15.02 12.07 32.36
N TYR A 329 15.64 11.25 31.50
CA TYR A 329 14.93 10.36 30.59
C TYR A 329 14.03 9.37 31.33
N THR A 330 14.50 8.81 32.44
CA THR A 330 13.72 7.88 33.26
C THR A 330 12.48 8.57 33.84
N GLU A 331 12.62 9.77 34.39
CA GLU A 331 11.50 10.54 34.94
C GLU A 331 10.45 10.84 33.87
N ARG A 332 10.87 11.42 32.73
CA ARG A 332 9.96 11.80 31.64
C ARG A 332 9.23 10.60 31.03
N LEU A 333 9.95 9.50 30.78
CA LEU A 333 9.37 8.33 30.14
C LEU A 333 8.46 7.54 31.08
N THR A 334 8.75 7.51 32.38
CA THR A 334 7.84 6.91 33.37
C THR A 334 6.49 7.63 33.40
N GLN A 335 6.49 8.96 33.32
CA GLN A 335 5.26 9.76 33.24
C GLN A 335 4.50 9.60 31.91
N SER A 336 5.14 9.04 30.88
CA SER A 336 4.55 8.92 29.55
C SER A 336 3.63 7.70 29.37
N GLU A 337 3.73 6.70 30.24
CA GLU A 337 3.05 5.40 30.11
C GLU A 337 3.40 4.60 28.84
N LEU A 338 4.33 5.09 28.00
CA LEU A 338 4.83 4.34 26.85
C LEU A 338 5.71 3.17 27.33
N VAL A 339 5.69 2.06 26.60
CA VAL A 339 6.66 0.98 26.82
C VAL A 339 8.05 1.52 26.49
N HIS A 340 8.92 1.59 27.49
CA HIS A 340 10.23 2.23 27.33
C HIS A 340 11.34 1.53 28.10
N GLN A 341 12.58 1.83 27.71
CA GLN A 341 13.79 1.50 28.46
C GLN A 341 14.79 2.65 28.33
N VAL A 342 15.64 2.83 29.33
CA VAL A 342 16.70 3.86 29.34
C VAL A 342 18.04 3.17 29.57
N PHE A 343 19.01 3.48 28.73
CA PHE A 343 20.39 3.00 28.84
C PHE A 343 21.36 4.16 28.84
N GLU A 344 22.48 4.01 29.54
CA GLU A 344 23.61 4.92 29.46
C GLU A 344 24.68 4.35 28.53
N MET A 345 25.22 5.18 27.62
CA MET A 345 26.29 4.81 26.68
C MET A 345 27.54 4.23 27.37
N GLY A 346 27.83 4.64 28.60
CA GLY A 346 29.03 4.22 29.35
C GLY A 346 28.89 2.92 30.16
N ASP A 347 27.67 2.52 30.53
CA ASP A 347 27.42 1.38 31.43
C ASP A 347 27.48 0.02 30.74
N GLN A 348 27.41 -0.01 29.40
CA GLN A 348 27.45 -1.24 28.62
C GLN A 348 28.43 -1.10 27.46
N GLN A 349 29.64 -1.65 27.61
CA GLN A 349 30.62 -1.79 26.50
C GLN A 349 30.01 -2.46 25.25
N ASN A 350 28.88 -3.16 25.41
CA ASN A 350 28.16 -3.89 24.38
C ASN A 350 26.71 -3.38 24.17
N LEU A 351 26.40 -2.09 24.40
CA LEU A 351 25.04 -1.56 24.23
C LEU A 351 24.35 -1.95 22.89
N PRO A 352 25.03 -1.93 21.72
CA PRO A 352 24.44 -2.45 20.48
C PRO A 352 24.04 -3.93 20.58
N ASP A 353 24.84 -4.77 21.24
CA ASP A 353 24.51 -6.19 21.45
C ASP A 353 23.30 -6.35 22.38
N THR A 354 23.21 -5.54 23.43
CA THR A 354 22.02 -5.52 24.32
C THR A 354 20.76 -5.19 23.52
N VAL A 355 20.81 -4.15 22.68
CA VAL A 355 19.69 -3.78 21.80
C VAL A 355 19.34 -4.95 20.87
N VAL A 356 20.32 -5.59 20.25
CA VAL A 356 20.09 -6.75 19.37
C VAL A 356 19.44 -7.91 20.11
N GLN A 357 19.91 -8.22 21.32
CA GLN A 357 19.34 -9.29 22.16
C GLN A 357 17.87 -9.01 22.50
N MET A 358 17.55 -7.78 22.91
CA MET A 358 16.17 -7.38 23.19
C MET A 358 15.25 -7.50 21.96
N LEU A 359 15.76 -7.13 20.77
CA LEU A 359 15.01 -7.26 19.51
C LEU A 359 14.80 -8.73 19.13
N ALA A 360 15.69 -9.64 19.54
CA ALA A 360 15.57 -11.07 19.30
C ALA A 360 14.57 -11.76 20.23
N GLU A 361 14.59 -11.45 21.54
CA GLU A 361 13.68 -12.02 22.55
C GLU A 361 12.20 -11.73 22.24
N LYS A 362 11.92 -10.61 21.57
CA LYS A 362 10.58 -10.22 21.16
C LYS A 362 10.03 -10.98 19.94
N LYS A 363 10.86 -11.74 19.21
CA LYS A 363 10.39 -12.59 18.08
C LYS A 363 9.81 -13.93 18.55
N THR A 364 10.03 -14.30 19.81
CA THR A 364 9.69 -15.62 20.38
C THR A 364 8.44 -15.65 21.26
N GLY A 365 7.73 -14.53 21.41
CA GLY A 365 6.44 -14.43 22.11
C GLY A 365 5.40 -13.78 21.22
#